data_AF-A0A7J6UI60-F1
#
_entry.id   AF-A0A7J6UI60-F1
#
_cell.length_a   1.000
_cell.length_b   1.000
_cell.length_c   1.000
_cell.angle_alpha   90.00
_cell.angle_beta   90.00
_cell.angle_gamma   90.00
#
_symmetry.space_group_name_H-M   'P 1'
#
loop_
_entity.id
_entity.type
_entity.pdbx_description
1 polymer ?
#
loop_
_entity_poly.entity_id
_entity_poly.type
_entity_poly.pdbx_seq_one_letter_code
_entity_poly.pdbx_strand_id
1 'polypeptide(L)'
;MAQDDFGGASITIPLKEKVFHAVSGGSHGRVSELALSAQAVNTIVKHDDGSLSFHNTDTLALAESIRTKAALASTCLVVGTGGAARGACAAA
;
A
#
# COMPACT_ATOMS: atom_id res chain seq x y z
N MET A 1 -16.81 -13.34 0.34
CA MET A 1 -17.29 -12.50 -0.78
C MET A 1 -17.53 -11.10 -0.23
N ALA A 2 -17.08 -10.05 -0.92
CA ALA A 2 -17.43 -8.68 -0.52
C ALA A 2 -18.94 -8.50 -0.67
N GLN A 3 -19.59 -7.86 0.30
CA GLN A 3 -21.02 -7.56 0.21
C GLN A 3 -21.29 -6.62 -0.97
N ASP A 4 -22.50 -6.66 -1.51
CA ASP A 4 -22.88 -5.88 -2.70
C ASP A 4 -22.71 -4.37 -2.47
N ASP A 5 -22.80 -3.91 -1.22
CA ASP A 5 -22.65 -2.52 -0.78
C ASP A 5 -21.20 -2.05 -0.54
N PHE A 6 -20.23 -2.97 -0.51
CA PHE A 6 -18.83 -2.59 -0.32
C PHE A 6 -18.31 -1.87 -1.57
N GLY A 7 -17.82 -0.62 -1.44
CA GLY A 7 -17.27 0.16 -2.56
C GLY A 7 -15.75 0.21 -2.64
N GLY A 8 -15.04 -0.35 -1.65
CA GLY A 8 -13.61 -0.17 -1.44
C GLY A 8 -13.30 0.33 -0.03
N ALA A 9 -12.03 0.44 0.31
CA ALA A 9 -11.62 0.87 1.65
C ALA A 9 -10.21 1.46 1.69
N SER A 10 -10.01 2.43 2.59
CA SER A 10 -8.68 2.79 3.07
C SER A 10 -8.34 1.97 4.30
N ILE A 11 -7.11 1.44 4.36
CA ILE A 11 -6.57 0.62 5.45
C ILE A 11 -5.46 1.40 6.14
N THR A 12 -5.55 1.49 7.47
CA THR A 12 -4.57 2.20 8.31
C THR A 12 -3.98 1.30 9.40
N ILE A 13 -3.19 1.87 10.32
CA ILE A 13 -2.60 1.14 11.44
C ILE A 13 -3.70 0.41 12.24
N PRO A 14 -3.46 -0.83 12.72
CA PRO A 14 -2.26 -1.67 12.53
C PRO A 14 -2.41 -2.71 11.40
N LEU A 15 -3.27 -2.47 10.39
CA LEU A 15 -3.81 -3.53 9.53
C LEU A 15 -3.09 -3.72 8.19
N LYS A 16 -2.24 -2.79 7.75
CA LYS A 16 -1.69 -2.78 6.38
C LYS A 16 -0.96 -4.08 5.99
N GLU A 17 -0.15 -4.63 6.89
CA GLU A 17 0.59 -5.88 6.67
C GLU A 17 -0.33 -7.11 6.73
N LYS A 18 -1.30 -7.11 7.65
CA LYS A 18 -2.27 -8.20 7.78
C LYS A 18 -3.11 -8.35 6.52
N VAL A 19 -3.56 -7.23 5.94
CA VAL A 19 -4.30 -7.24 4.68
C VAL A 19 -3.41 -7.76 3.54
N PHE A 20 -2.16 -7.28 3.42
CA PHE A 20 -1.23 -7.78 2.42
C PHE A 20 -1.04 -9.31 2.49
N HIS A 21 -0.81 -9.86 3.69
CA HIS A 21 -0.66 -11.30 3.87
C HIS A 21 -1.91 -12.10 3.50
N ALA A 22 -3.11 -11.55 3.73
CA ALA A 22 -4.36 -12.21 3.36
C ALA A 22 -4.58 -12.27 1.83
N VAL A 23 -4.06 -11.29 1.07
CA VAL A 23 -4.41 -11.12 -0.35
C VAL A 23 -3.28 -11.49 -1.32
N SER A 24 -2.02 -11.50 -0.85
CA SER A 24 -0.83 -11.78 -1.67
C SER A 24 -0.77 -13.19 -2.27
N GLY A 25 -1.56 -14.14 -1.75
CA GLY A 25 -1.70 -15.48 -2.33
C GLY A 25 -2.49 -15.55 -3.64
N GLY A 26 -2.99 -14.43 -4.17
CA GLY A 26 -3.66 -14.33 -5.48
C GLY A 26 -5.14 -14.73 -5.50
N SER A 27 -5.67 -15.26 -4.40
CA SER A 27 -7.06 -15.76 -4.33
C SER A 27 -8.11 -14.66 -4.21
N HIS A 28 -7.71 -13.42 -3.91
CA HIS A 28 -8.61 -12.35 -3.46
C HIS A 28 -8.65 -11.13 -4.41
N GLY A 29 -7.85 -11.11 -5.48
CA GLY A 29 -7.74 -10.00 -6.42
C GLY A 29 -6.30 -9.66 -6.79
N ARG A 30 -6.11 -8.56 -7.53
CA ARG A 30 -4.78 -8.12 -7.99
C ARG A 30 -4.09 -7.25 -6.94
N VAL A 31 -2.82 -7.53 -6.66
CA VAL A 31 -1.99 -6.71 -5.77
C VAL A 31 -1.02 -5.90 -6.63
N SER A 32 -0.94 -4.59 -6.41
CA SER A 32 -0.05 -3.73 -7.19
C SER A 32 1.42 -3.95 -6.85
N GLU A 33 2.31 -3.61 -7.79
CA GLU A 33 3.76 -3.74 -7.61
C GLU A 33 4.27 -2.94 -6.39
N LEU A 34 3.73 -1.73 -6.17
CA LEU A 34 4.07 -0.93 -5.00
C LEU A 34 3.62 -1.61 -3.69
N ALA A 35 2.45 -2.25 -3.68
CA ALA A 35 1.99 -3.01 -2.52
C ALA A 35 2.82 -4.28 -2.28
N LEU A 36 3.28 -4.95 -3.34
CA LEU A 36 4.21 -6.08 -3.26
C LEU A 36 5.57 -5.67 -2.71
N SER A 37 6.15 -4.59 -3.25
CA SER A 37 7.43 -4.02 -2.80
C SER A 37 7.38 -3.59 -1.34
N ALA A 38 6.31 -2.88 -0.94
CA ALA A 38 6.09 -2.45 0.43
C ALA A 38 5.62 -3.57 1.37
N GLN A 39 5.22 -4.74 0.86
CA GLN A 39 4.58 -5.81 1.63
C GLN A 39 3.46 -5.29 2.56
N ALA A 40 2.68 -4.31 2.07
CA ALA A 40 1.68 -3.59 2.85
C ALA A 40 0.61 -3.01 1.92
N VAL A 41 -0.67 -3.13 2.32
CA VAL A 41 -1.82 -2.60 1.58
C VAL A 41 -2.48 -1.50 2.42
N ASN A 42 -2.66 -0.31 1.84
CA ASN A 42 -3.38 0.79 2.47
C ASN A 42 -4.68 1.16 1.72
N THR A 43 -4.93 0.60 0.54
CA THR A 43 -6.06 0.96 -0.32
C THR A 43 -6.63 -0.29 -1.01
N ILE A 44 -7.95 -0.45 -0.94
CA ILE A 44 -8.73 -1.48 -1.62
C ILE A 44 -9.68 -0.80 -2.58
N VAL A 45 -9.64 -1.16 -3.85
CA VAL A 45 -10.55 -0.68 -4.88
C VAL A 45 -11.44 -1.85 -5.31
N LYS A 46 -12.76 -1.67 -5.26
CA LYS A 46 -13.70 -2.56 -5.93
C LYS A 46 -13.99 -2.01 -7.31
N HIS A 47 -13.90 -2.85 -8.31
CA HIS A 47 -14.22 -2.51 -9.70
C HIS A 47 -15.69 -2.82 -10.02
N ASP A 48 -16.20 -2.27 -11.12
CA ASP A 48 -17.60 -2.45 -11.54
C ASP A 48 -17.93 -3.93 -11.84
N ASP A 49 -16.92 -4.73 -12.21
CA ASP A 49 -17.03 -6.18 -12.41
C ASP A 49 -17.02 -6.99 -11.10
N GLY A 50 -16.97 -6.31 -9.95
CA GLY A 50 -16.90 -6.89 -8.61
C GLY A 50 -15.50 -7.37 -8.19
N SER A 51 -14.50 -7.29 -9.07
CA SER A 51 -13.13 -7.65 -8.73
C SER A 51 -12.51 -6.62 -7.76
N LEU A 52 -11.54 -7.09 -6.97
CA LEU A 52 -10.79 -6.23 -6.05
C LEU A 52 -9.36 -6.03 -6.54
N SER A 53 -8.84 -4.82 -6.31
CA SER A 53 -7.41 -4.54 -6.37
C SER A 53 -6.89 -3.90 -5.09
N PHE A 54 -5.66 -4.25 -4.73
CA PHE A 54 -5.02 -3.90 -3.47
C PHE A 54 -3.77 -3.08 -3.75
N HIS A 55 -3.69 -1.90 -3.14
CA HIS A 55 -2.66 -0.91 -3.44
C HIS A 55 -1.98 -0.38 -2.19
N ASN A 56 -0.80 0.18 -2.40
CA ASN A 56 -0.09 1.02 -1.46
C ASN A 56 0.15 2.40 -2.07
N THR A 57 -0.67 3.38 -1.66
CA THR A 57 -0.55 4.76 -2.14
C THR A 57 0.44 5.58 -1.31
N ASP A 58 0.84 5.12 -0.13
CA ASP A 58 1.81 5.81 0.72
C ASP A 58 3.18 5.88 0.05
N THR A 59 3.61 4.79 -0.61
CA THR A 59 4.89 4.71 -1.32
C THR A 59 5.01 5.83 -2.36
N LEU A 60 4.01 5.95 -3.24
CA LEU A 60 4.00 6.99 -4.26
C LEU A 60 3.93 8.39 -3.65
N ALA A 61 3.05 8.59 -2.66
CA ALA A 61 2.88 9.89 -2.00
C ALA A 61 4.17 10.35 -1.29
N LEU A 62 4.94 9.42 -0.71
CA LEU A 62 6.20 9.74 -0.07
C LEU A 62 7.30 10.06 -1.10
N ALA A 63 7.45 9.27 -2.15
CA ALA A 63 8.39 9.54 -3.24
C ALA A 63 8.15 10.94 -3.84
N GLU A 64 6.87 11.28 -4.06
CA GLU A 64 6.45 12.61 -4.51
C GLU A 64 6.83 13.71 -3.51
N SER A 65 6.55 13.48 -2.23
CA SER A 65 6.82 14.45 -1.17
C SER A 65 8.32 14.69 -0.99
N ILE A 66 9.15 13.65 -1.05
CA ILE A 66 10.62 13.79 -0.98
C ILE A 66 11.11 14.60 -2.17
N ARG A 67 10.68 14.26 -3.38
CA ARG A 67 11.11 14.96 -4.60
C ARG A 67 10.73 16.44 -4.62
N THR A 68 9.57 16.79 -4.07
CA THR A 68 9.03 18.16 -4.15
C THR A 68 9.32 19.03 -2.93
N LYS A 69 9.50 18.44 -1.75
CA LYS A 69 9.58 19.18 -0.48
C LYS A 69 10.90 18.99 0.27
N ALA A 70 11.70 18.00 -0.07
CA ALA A 70 12.99 17.78 0.56
C ALA A 70 14.13 18.10 -0.42
N ALA A 71 15.24 18.63 0.11
CA ALA A 71 16.48 18.60 -0.64
C ALA A 71 16.87 17.13 -0.85
N LEU A 72 17.08 16.72 -2.10
CA LEU A 72 17.48 15.36 -2.43
C LEU A 72 18.79 15.02 -1.72
N ALA A 73 18.71 14.17 -0.70
CA ALA A 73 19.87 13.56 -0.05
C ALA A 73 20.12 12.19 -0.69
N SER A 74 21.39 11.79 -0.77
CA SER A 74 21.77 10.46 -1.26
C SER A 74 21.43 9.34 -0.27
N THR A 75 21.14 9.68 1.00
CA THR A 75 20.85 8.74 2.08
C THR A 75 19.78 9.30 3.00
N CYS A 76 18.99 8.40 3.62
CA CYS A 76 17.99 8.75 4.62
C CYS A 76 17.95 7.72 5.75
N LEU A 77 17.44 8.12 6.91
CA LEU A 77 17.15 7.23 8.05
C LEU A 77 15.64 7.02 8.16
N VAL A 78 15.19 5.77 8.09
CA VAL A 78 13.80 5.39 8.35
C VAL A 78 13.70 4.84 9.78
N VAL A 79 12.83 5.43 10.61
CA VAL A 79 12.59 5.00 12.00
C VAL A 79 11.26 4.27 12.08
N GLY A 80 11.31 2.98 12.42
CA GLY A 80 10.14 2.09 12.53
C GLY A 80 10.20 0.92 11.56
N THR A 81 9.34 -0.08 11.75
CA THR A 81 9.37 -1.35 10.98
C THR A 81 8.00 -1.83 10.50
N GLY A 82 6.93 -1.06 10.73
CA GLY A 82 5.57 -1.41 10.29
C GLY A 82 5.26 -1.01 8.84
N GLY A 83 4.03 -1.26 8.38
CA GLY A 83 3.60 -1.02 7.00
C GLY A 83 3.89 0.38 6.42
N ALA A 84 3.89 1.44 7.22
CA ALA A 84 4.30 2.78 6.77
C ALA A 84 5.80 2.89 6.48
N ALA A 85 6.65 2.31 7.36
CA ALA A 85 8.10 2.28 7.17
C ALA A 85 8.48 1.43 5.96
N ARG A 86 7.78 0.31 5.73
CA ARG A 86 7.97 -0.49 4.52
C ARG A 86 7.60 0.26 3.25
N GLY A 87 6.47 0.99 3.28
CA GLY A 87 6.08 1.90 2.20
C GLY A 87 7.13 2.96 1.92
N ALA A 88 7.79 3.48 2.97
CA ALA A 88 8.88 4.44 2.85
C ALA A 88 10.14 3.86 2.22
N CYS A 89 10.57 2.65 2.63
CA CYS A 89 11.72 1.99 2.03
C CYS A 89 11.48 1.63 0.55
N ALA A 90 10.24 1.32 0.17
CA ALA A 90 9.87 1.05 -1.22
C ALA A 90 9.76 2.31 -2.10
N ALA A 91 9.80 3.50 -1.49
CA ALA A 91 9.71 4.79 -2.20
C ALA A 91 11.08 5.34 -2.62
N ALA A 92 12.16 4.69 -2.16
CA ALA A 92 13.55 5.06 -2.43
C ALA A 92 14.05 4.52 -3.78
#